data_AF-A0A440A150-F1
#
_entry.id   AF-A0A440A150-F1
#
_cell.length_a   1.000
_cell.length_b   1.000
_cell.length_c   1.000
_cell.angle_alpha   90.00
_cell.angle_beta   90.00
_cell.angle_gamma   90.00
#
_symmetry.space_group_name_H-M   'P 1'
#
loop_
_entity.id
_entity.type
_entity.pdbx_description
1 polymer ?
#
loop_
_entity_poly.entity_id
_entity_poly.type
_entity_poly.pdbx_seq_one_letter_code
_entity_poly.pdbx_strand_id
1 'polypeptide(L)' 'MDRRTVDRALDWQYRDTLVMSHAPIGPDGVPEIRTPAQTADPLEIAALEDIASLDAAIKEMST' A
#
# COMPACT_ATOMS: atom_id res chain seq x y z
N MET A 1 24.56 -0.99 7.84
CA MET A 1 23.25 -0.93 7.16
C MET A 1 22.89 0.54 7.07
N ASP A 2 22.65 1.07 5.87
CA ASP A 2 22.34 2.48 5.68
C ASP A 2 20.92 2.79 6.20
N ARG A 3 20.73 3.96 6.81
CA ARG A 3 19.43 4.39 7.36
C ARG A 3 18.36 4.42 6.27
N ARG A 4 18.72 4.84 5.05
CA ARG A 4 17.84 4.83 3.88
C ARG A 4 17.36 3.43 3.50
N THR A 5 18.19 2.39 3.69
CA THR A 5 17.80 1.01 3.43
C THR A 5 16.77 0.51 4.43
N VAL A 6 16.90 0.92 5.70
CA VAL A 6 15.94 0.58 6.76
C VAL A 6 14.61 1.31 6.56
N ASP A 7 14.66 2.62 6.28
CA ASP A 7 13.45 3.41 6.03
C ASP A 7 12.69 2.89 4.80
N ARG A 8 13.40 2.53 3.72
CA ARG A 8 12.79 1.86 2.54
C ARG A 8 12.08 0.55 2.90
N ALA A 9 12.71 -0.31 3.71
CA ALA A 9 12.11 -1.58 4.11
C ALA A 9 10.84 -1.37 4.96
N LEU A 10 10.81 -0.31 5.77
CA LEU A 10 9.64 0.06 6.57
C LEU A 10 8.49 0.56 5.69
N ASP A 11 8.75 1.36 4.66
CA ASP A 11 7.72 1.84 3.73
C ASP A 11 7.06 0.67 2.97
N TRP A 12 7.85 -0.29 2.49
CA TRP A 12 7.32 -1.51 1.86
C TRP A 12 6.51 -2.36 2.84
N GLN A 13 7.01 -2.58 4.05
CA GLN A 13 6.31 -3.37 5.06
C GLN A 13 4.98 -2.73 5.48
N TYR A 14 4.95 -1.40 5.62
CA TYR A 14 3.73 -0.67 5.95
C TYR A 14 2.70 -0.76 4.83
N ARG A 15 3.13 -0.57 3.57
CA ARG A 15 2.29 -0.76 2.38
C ARG A 15 1.67 -2.16 2.35
N ASP A 16 2.47 -3.21 2.52
CA ASP A 16 1.98 -4.59 2.46
C ASP A 16 1.00 -4.89 3.61
N THR A 17 1.22 -4.29 4.78
CA THR A 17 0.30 -4.40 5.92
C THR A 17 -1.05 -3.77 5.62
N LEU A 18 -1.07 -2.58 5.00
CA LEU A 18 -2.30 -1.91 4.59
C LEU A 18 -3.06 -2.73 3.54
N VAL A 19 -2.34 -3.25 2.53
CA VAL A 19 -2.93 -4.11 1.49
C VAL A 19 -3.55 -5.37 2.12
N MET A 20 -2.84 -6.06 3.01
CA MET A 20 -3.36 -7.27 3.66
C MET A 20 -4.56 -7.00 4.59
N SER A 21 -4.65 -5.80 5.16
CA SER A 21 -5.68 -5.45 6.15
C SER A 21 -6.95 -4.87 5.52
N HIS A 22 -6.83 -4.21 4.36
CA HIS A 22 -7.91 -3.43 3.77
C HIS A 22 -8.26 -3.85 2.34
N ALA A 23 -7.35 -4.47 1.60
CA ALA A 23 -7.68 -4.93 0.26
C ALA A 23 -8.46 -6.26 0.34
N PRO A 24 -9.59 -6.38 -0.37
CA PRO A 24 -10.33 -7.63 -0.46
C PRO A 24 -9.51 -8.71 -1.17
N ILE A 25 -9.68 -9.95 -0.75
CA ILE A 25 -9.02 -11.09 -1.39
C ILE A 25 -9.78 -11.47 -2.68
N GLY A 26 -9.05 -11.44 -3.80
CA GLY A 26 -9.57 -11.85 -5.11
C GLY A 26 -9.78 -13.37 -5.22
N PRO A 27 -10.33 -13.84 -6.35
CA PRO A 27 -10.61 -15.26 -6.59
C PRO A 27 -9.35 -16.14 -6.60
N ASP A 28 -8.19 -15.53 -6.90
CA ASP A 28 -6.89 -16.23 -6.93
C ASP A 28 -6.21 -16.29 -5.54
N GLY A 29 -6.88 -15.81 -4.48
CA GLY A 29 -6.33 -15.80 -3.12
C GLY A 29 -5.30 -14.71 -2.86
N VAL A 30 -5.19 -13.72 -3.75
CA VAL A 30 -4.28 -12.57 -3.64
C VAL A 30 -5.08 -11.31 -3.32
N PRO A 31 -4.58 -10.40 -2.47
CA PRO A 31 -5.24 -9.11 -2.25
C PRO A 31 -5.37 -8.30 -3.55
N GLU A 32 -6.59 -7.85 -3.84
CA GLU A 32 -6.88 -7.00 -4.99
C GLU A 32 -7.05 -5.55 -4.54
N ILE A 33 -6.07 -4.71 -4.87
CA ILE A 33 -6.14 -3.27 -4.59
C ILE A 33 -7.20 -2.65 -5.51
N ARG A 34 -8.33 -2.27 -4.91
CA ARG A 34 -9.39 -1.52 -5.59
C ARG A 34 -9.00 -0.06 -5.77
N THR A 35 -9.64 0.61 -6.71
CA THR A 35 -9.57 2.07 -6.81
C THR A 35 -10.49 2.72 -5.77
N PRO A 36 -10.23 3.96 -5.32
CA PRO A 36 -11.13 4.66 -4.40
C PRO A 36 -12.57 4.79 -4.92
N ALA A 37 -12.77 4.79 -6.24
CA ALA A 37 -14.11 4.80 -6.85
C ALA A 37 -14.87 3.46 -6.73
N GLN A 38 -14.17 2.37 -6.36
CA GLN A 38 -14.73 1.03 -6.22
C GLN A 38 -15.03 0.64 -4.76
N THR A 39 -14.75 1.55 -3.80
CA THR A 39 -15.10 1.36 -2.40
C THR A 39 -15.88 2.57 -1.87
N ALA A 40 -16.81 2.31 -0.95
CA ALA A 40 -17.55 3.33 -0.22
C ALA A 40 -17.20 3.33 1.27
N ASP A 41 -16.28 2.46 1.70
CA ASP A 41 -15.81 2.40 3.08
C ASP A 41 -14.76 3.51 3.30
N PRO A 42 -15.02 4.49 4.19
CA PRO A 42 -14.07 5.56 4.48
C PRO A 42 -12.69 5.05 4.93
N LEU A 43 -12.62 3.91 5.62
CA LEU A 43 -11.36 3.33 6.08
C LEU A 43 -10.58 2.69 4.93
N GLU A 44 -11.27 2.01 4.01
CA GLU A 44 -10.65 1.45 2.80
C GLU A 44 -10.15 2.58 1.90
N ILE A 45 -10.92 3.66 1.73
CA ILE A 45 -10.50 4.85 0.96
C ILE A 45 -9.21 5.44 1.55
N ALA A 46 -9.14 5.66 2.87
CA ALA A 46 -7.94 6.19 3.51
C ALA A 46 -6.73 5.26 3.32
N ALA A 47 -6.92 3.94 3.46
CA ALA A 47 -5.85 2.97 3.22
C ALA A 47 -5.36 3.00 1.76
N LEU A 48 -6.25 3.17 0.78
CA LEU A 48 -5.90 3.28 -0.63
C LEU A 48 -5.11 4.56 -0.94
N GLU A 49 -5.46 5.69 -0.32
CA GLU A 49 -4.71 6.94 -0.43
C GLU A 49 -3.29 6.82 0.16
N ASP A 50 -3.17 6.15 1.31
CA ASP A 50 -1.87 5.84 1.94
C ASP A 50 -1.02 4.94 1.05
N ILE A 51 -1.60 3.86 0.50
CA ILE A 51 -0.91 2.95 -0.43
C ILE A 51 -0.42 3.71 -1.66
N ALA A 52 -1.25 4.58 -2.25
CA ALA A 52 -0.87 5.37 -3.42
C ALA A 52 0.29 6.35 -3.10
N SER A 53 0.27 6.95 -1.91
CA SER A 53 1.35 7.84 -1.43
C SER A 53 2.66 7.09 -1.21
N LEU A 54 2.59 5.89 -0.63
CA LEU A 54 3.74 5.01 -0.43
C LEU A 54 4.32 4.54 -1.77
N ASP A 55 3.47 4.15 -2.73
CA ASP A 55 3.91 3.75 -4.07
C ASP A 55 4.64 4.89 -4.79
N ALA A 56 4.17 6.14 -4.64
CA ALA A 56 4.85 7.31 -5.17
C ALA A 56 6.21 7.56 -4.51
N ALA A 57 6.27 7.53 -3.17
CA ALA A 57 7.52 7.73 -2.43
C ALA A 57 8.56 6.64 -2.74
N ILE A 58 8.14 5.38 -2.79
CA ILE A 58 8.96 4.23 -3.17
C ILE A 58 9.51 4.40 -4.59
N LYS A 59 8.68 4.88 -5.53
CA LYS A 59 9.08 5.13 -6.92
C LYS A 59 10.11 6.24 -7.01
N GLU A 60 9.90 7.38 -6.35
CA GLU A 60 10.84 8.50 -6.34
C GLU A 60 12.21 8.09 -5.79
N MET A 61 12.25 7.33 -4.70
CA MET A 61 13.49 6.81 -4.11
C MET A 61 14.20 5.73 -4.95
N SER A 62 13.53 5.20 -5.97
CA SER A 62 14.07 4.19 -6.89
C SER A 62 14.61 4.78 -8.19
N THR A 63 14.55 6.10 -8.33
CA THR A 63 15.12 6.90 -9.44
C THR A 63 16.45 7.52 -9.03
#